data_AF-A0A9P7D1M5-F1
#
_entry.id   AF-A0A9P7D1M5-F1
#
_cell.length_a   1.000
_cell.length_b   1.000
_cell.length_c   1.000
_cell.angle_alpha   90.00
_cell.angle_beta   90.00
_cell.angle_gamma   90.00
#
_symmetry.space_group_name_H-M   'P 1'
#
loop_
_entity.id
_entity.type
_entity.pdbx_description
1 polymer ?
#
loop_
_entity_poly.entity_id
_entity_poly.type
_entity_poly.pdbx_seq_one_letter_code
_entity_poly.pdbx_strand_id
1 'polypeptide(L)'
;MVGELAAAHPLSQSFNLEVWSEGIRQGLACQEVPKSASSSDCLHCVISRCFLITGQDVIINFLLMVDYINLVTQCQRIKLDTGFSLSQIYRDFVVPMGRKISLRAFQKWHSAGTKFAALAGGGTVYVLVLIAGLGLRISIASMTGQGPWDLANTLRCPDKCRMIIGRVIPAVHAIQRVLPLTIESLFPTNIFALHQLPKDVGFGSSDRFFDWIVFNNFTLVPRSFEWNVESVSGEASTSSGSTTSAPLPCSLLTDRMLERLAPQAEDVQMEGDACYPPASVIPHTLLEDSQAVASDH
;
A
#
# COMPACT_ATOMS: atom_id res chain seq x y z
N MET A 1 2.34 -13.09 -9.10
CA MET A 1 2.55 -11.64 -8.87
C MET A 1 3.06 -10.86 -10.09
N VAL A 2 4.29 -11.04 -10.59
CA VAL A 2 4.75 -10.31 -11.81
C VAL A 2 3.82 -10.56 -13.00
N GLY A 3 3.36 -11.81 -13.17
CA GLY A 3 2.36 -12.18 -14.17
C GLY A 3 1.04 -11.41 -14.06
N GLU A 4 0.56 -11.21 -12.82
CA GLU A 4 -0.67 -10.47 -12.56
C GLU A 4 -0.49 -8.97 -12.85
N LEU A 5 0.63 -8.36 -12.42
CA LEU A 5 0.95 -6.98 -12.79
C LEU A 5 1.04 -6.80 -14.31
N ALA A 6 1.66 -7.76 -14.99
CA ALA A 6 1.80 -7.74 -16.44
C ALA A 6 0.49 -8.00 -17.19
N ALA A 7 -0.58 -8.40 -16.50
CA ALA A 7 -1.93 -8.46 -17.08
C ALA A 7 -2.50 -7.06 -17.31
N ALA A 8 -2.02 -6.03 -16.62
CA ALA A 8 -2.42 -4.64 -16.85
C ALA A 8 -1.72 -3.99 -18.06
N HIS A 9 -1.56 -4.70 -19.19
CA HIS A 9 -1.01 -4.09 -20.40
C HIS A 9 -2.09 -3.34 -21.20
N PRO A 10 -1.76 -2.32 -22.01
CA PRO A 10 -2.75 -1.50 -22.74
C PRO A 10 -3.72 -2.25 -23.67
N LEU A 11 -3.39 -3.48 -24.04
CA LEU A 11 -4.23 -4.33 -24.90
C LEU A 11 -5.06 -5.35 -24.10
N SER A 12 -4.99 -5.33 -22.76
CA SER A 12 -5.69 -6.28 -21.91
C SER A 12 -7.09 -5.79 -21.58
N GLN A 13 -8.05 -6.71 -21.51
CA GLN A 13 -9.40 -6.43 -21.03
C GLN A 13 -9.43 -6.05 -19.54
N SER A 14 -8.43 -6.48 -18.77
CA SER A 14 -8.32 -6.11 -17.34
C SER A 14 -7.72 -4.72 -17.13
N PHE A 15 -7.20 -4.07 -18.17
CA PHE A 15 -6.61 -2.73 -18.08
C PHE A 15 -7.64 -1.69 -18.51
N ASN A 16 -8.31 -1.06 -17.54
CA ASN A 16 -9.29 -0.01 -17.81
C ASN A 16 -8.77 1.35 -17.34
N LEU A 17 -7.85 1.91 -18.12
CA LEU A 17 -7.17 3.15 -17.80
C LEU A 17 -8.14 4.33 -17.61
N GLU A 18 -9.19 4.40 -18.42
CA GLU A 18 -10.19 5.49 -18.33
C GLU A 18 -10.93 5.44 -17.00
N VAL A 19 -11.46 4.26 -16.61
CA VAL A 19 -12.13 4.08 -15.30
C VAL A 19 -11.20 4.42 -14.16
N TRP A 20 -9.97 3.89 -14.20
CA TRP A 20 -9.03 4.04 -13.09
C TRP A 20 -8.57 5.48 -12.92
N SER A 21 -8.20 6.13 -14.01
CA SER A 21 -7.73 7.52 -13.97
C SER A 21 -8.85 8.49 -13.63
N GLU A 22 -10.07 8.28 -14.13
CA GLU A 22 -11.22 9.12 -13.78
C GLU A 22 -11.62 8.93 -12.31
N GLY A 23 -11.68 7.68 -11.82
CA GLY A 23 -11.94 7.41 -10.41
C GLY A 23 -10.92 8.09 -9.48
N ILE A 24 -9.64 8.05 -9.84
CA ILE A 24 -8.60 8.72 -9.06
C ILE A 24 -8.69 10.23 -9.16
N ARG A 25 -8.89 10.78 -10.36
CA ARG A 25 -9.04 12.22 -10.57
C ARG A 25 -10.22 12.78 -9.78
N GLN A 26 -11.37 12.11 -9.84
CA GLN A 26 -12.56 12.48 -9.07
C GLN A 26 -12.31 12.36 -7.56
N GLY A 27 -11.70 11.29 -7.07
CA GLY A 27 -11.47 11.14 -5.63
C GLY A 27 -10.42 12.11 -5.07
N LEU A 28 -9.46 12.55 -5.89
CA LEU A 28 -8.52 13.62 -5.50
C LEU A 28 -9.14 15.02 -5.58
N ALA A 29 -10.06 15.25 -6.52
CA ALA A 29 -10.72 16.54 -6.71
C ALA A 29 -11.96 16.74 -5.80
N CYS A 30 -12.67 15.67 -5.46
CA CYS A 30 -13.93 15.70 -4.72
C CYS A 30 -13.72 15.19 -3.29
N GLN A 31 -13.49 16.11 -2.37
CA GLN A 31 -13.79 15.90 -0.94
C GLN A 31 -15.26 16.24 -0.60
N GLU A 32 -16.06 16.65 -1.58
CA GLU A 32 -17.49 16.93 -1.43
C GLU A 32 -18.29 16.21 -2.51
N VAL A 33 -19.08 15.20 -2.11
CA VAL A 33 -19.99 14.48 -3.00
C VAL A 33 -21.32 15.23 -3.06
N PRO A 34 -21.84 15.59 -4.25
CA PRO A 34 -23.19 16.11 -4.39
C PRO A 34 -24.22 15.02 -4.07
N LYS A 35 -24.98 15.23 -2.97
CA LYS A 35 -26.21 14.49 -2.70
C LYS A 35 -27.30 14.98 -3.65
N SER A 36 -27.49 14.31 -4.78
CA SER A 36 -28.82 14.03 -5.36
C SER A 36 -28.70 13.55 -6.81
N ALA A 37 -29.31 12.40 -7.11
CA ALA A 37 -30.07 12.20 -8.34
C ALA A 37 -30.89 10.91 -8.20
N SER A 38 -32.12 10.98 -8.70
CA SER A 38 -33.21 10.03 -8.53
C SER A 38 -32.97 8.67 -9.18
N SER A 39 -33.60 7.66 -8.57
CA SER A 39 -33.66 6.27 -9.01
C SER A 39 -34.31 6.17 -10.39
N SER A 40 -33.52 5.91 -11.43
CA SER A 40 -34.02 5.38 -12.69
C SER A 40 -33.44 3.98 -12.88
N ASP A 41 -34.29 2.97 -12.73
CA ASP A 41 -33.96 1.53 -12.76
C ASP A 41 -33.70 0.98 -14.17
N CYS A 42 -33.13 1.78 -15.08
CA CYS A 42 -32.74 1.26 -16.39
C CYS A 42 -31.35 0.61 -16.33
N LEU A 43 -31.13 -0.42 -17.15
CA LEU A 43 -29.85 -1.15 -17.24
C LEU A 43 -28.67 -0.18 -17.42
N HIS A 44 -28.85 0.88 -18.21
CA HIS A 44 -27.84 1.90 -18.42
C HIS A 44 -27.43 2.60 -17.12
N CYS A 45 -28.39 3.02 -16.28
CA CYS A 45 -28.11 3.62 -14.98
C CYS A 45 -27.36 2.66 -14.04
N VAL A 46 -27.73 1.37 -14.05
CA VAL A 46 -27.03 0.35 -13.24
C VAL A 46 -25.59 0.16 -13.74
N ILE A 47 -25.37 0.06 -15.05
CA ILE A 47 -24.04 -0.06 -15.64
C ILE A 47 -23.20 1.18 -15.32
N SER A 48 -23.75 2.39 -15.48
CA SER A 48 -23.07 3.63 -15.13
C SER A 48 -22.69 3.67 -13.64
N ARG A 49 -23.58 3.21 -12.75
CA ARG A 49 -23.28 3.10 -11.32
C ARG A 49 -22.19 2.06 -11.03
N CYS A 50 -22.20 0.90 -11.69
CA CYS A 50 -21.14 -0.09 -11.57
C CYS A 50 -19.78 0.46 -12.02
N PHE A 51 -19.75 1.23 -13.11
CA PHE A 51 -18.56 1.91 -13.61
C PHE A 51 -18.02 2.90 -12.58
N LEU A 52 -18.88 3.75 -12.02
CA LEU A 52 -18.51 4.72 -10.98
C LEU A 52 -18.00 4.03 -9.70
N ILE A 53 -18.70 2.98 -9.23
CA ILE A 53 -18.29 2.21 -8.05
C ILE A 53 -16.94 1.53 -8.28
N THR A 54 -16.69 1.01 -9.48
CA THR A 54 -15.39 0.39 -9.82
C THR A 54 -14.27 1.42 -9.78
N GLY A 55 -14.47 2.60 -10.37
CA GLY A 55 -13.51 3.71 -10.27
C GLY A 55 -13.27 4.13 -8.82
N GLN A 56 -14.33 4.20 -8.01
CA GLN A 56 -14.27 4.50 -6.57
C GLN A 56 -13.48 3.44 -5.78
N ASP A 57 -13.66 2.15 -6.09
CA ASP A 57 -12.90 1.08 -5.43
C ASP A 57 -11.40 1.23 -5.72
N VAL A 58 -11.01 1.54 -6.96
CA VAL A 58 -9.59 1.76 -7.31
C VAL A 58 -8.99 2.91 -6.52
N ILE A 59 -9.67 4.06 -6.45
CA ILE A 59 -9.15 5.20 -5.68
C ILE A 59 -9.11 4.92 -4.16
N ILE A 60 -10.13 4.26 -3.60
CA ILE A 60 -10.14 3.89 -2.18
C ILE A 60 -8.97 2.96 -1.87
N ASN A 61 -8.74 1.94 -2.70
CA ASN A 61 -7.63 1.01 -2.51
C ASN A 61 -6.27 1.72 -2.67
N PHE A 62 -6.14 2.62 -3.65
CA PHE A 62 -4.93 3.41 -3.87
C PHE A 62 -4.62 4.32 -2.68
N LEU A 63 -5.59 5.16 -2.24
CA LEU A 63 -5.41 6.05 -1.09
C LEU A 63 -5.11 5.27 0.19
N LEU A 64 -5.76 4.13 0.40
CA LEU A 64 -5.47 3.28 1.56
C LEU A 64 -4.03 2.74 1.56
N MET A 65 -3.47 2.42 0.39
CA MET A 65 -2.05 2.06 0.28
C MET A 65 -1.13 3.25 0.60
N VAL A 66 -1.46 4.44 0.10
CA VAL A 66 -0.73 5.69 0.40
C VAL A 66 -0.80 6.02 1.89
N ASP A 67 -1.96 5.88 2.53
CA ASP A 67 -2.12 6.10 3.97
C ASP A 67 -1.32 5.11 4.82
N TYR A 68 -1.19 3.85 4.39
CA TYR A 68 -0.30 2.91 5.06
C TYR A 68 1.17 3.29 4.91
N ILE A 69 1.58 3.85 3.76
CA ILE A 69 2.93 4.39 3.58
C ILE A 69 3.14 5.60 4.48
N ASN A 70 2.16 6.52 4.55
CA ASN A 70 2.17 7.66 5.48
C ASN A 70 2.31 7.21 6.93
N LEU A 71 1.62 6.14 7.33
CA LEU A 71 1.78 5.58 8.66
C LEU A 71 3.22 5.11 8.92
N VAL A 72 3.85 4.43 7.95
CA VAL A 72 5.24 3.96 8.06
C VAL A 72 6.21 5.12 8.21
N THR A 73 6.10 6.16 7.37
CA THR A 73 6.99 7.32 7.43
C THR A 73 6.84 8.08 8.76
N GLN A 74 5.61 8.22 9.27
CA GLN A 74 5.37 8.82 10.59
C GLN A 74 5.97 8.00 11.73
N CYS A 75 5.83 6.66 11.68
CA CYS A 75 6.44 5.78 12.68
C CYS A 75 7.97 5.85 12.63
N GLN A 76 8.57 5.91 11.44
CA GLN A 76 10.01 6.08 11.27
C GLN A 76 10.49 7.41 11.82
N ARG A 77 9.76 8.50 11.56
CA ARG A 77 10.09 9.81 12.13
C ARG A 77 10.12 9.76 13.66
N ILE A 78 9.05 9.28 14.29
CA ILE A 78 8.99 9.16 15.76
C ILE A 78 10.14 8.28 16.27
N LYS A 79 10.41 7.15 15.61
CA LYS A 79 11.52 6.26 15.98
C LYS A 79 12.88 6.97 15.90
N LEU A 80 13.11 7.81 14.89
CA LEU A 80 14.36 8.59 14.75
C LEU A 80 14.47 9.67 15.84
N ASP A 81 13.37 10.35 16.14
CA ASP A 81 13.34 11.45 17.10
C ASP A 81 13.44 10.97 18.57
N THR A 82 12.86 9.81 18.91
CA THR A 82 12.73 9.35 20.30
C THR A 82 13.43 8.01 20.60
N GLY A 83 13.84 7.26 19.57
CA GLY A 83 14.35 5.90 19.72
C GLY A 83 13.27 4.84 20.02
N PHE A 84 11.98 5.17 19.91
CA PHE A 84 10.90 4.25 20.28
C PHE A 84 10.79 3.04 19.33
N SER A 85 10.52 1.87 19.91
CA SER A 85 10.04 0.70 19.19
C SER A 85 8.61 0.90 18.68
N LEU A 86 8.20 0.13 17.67
CA LEU A 86 6.84 0.22 17.12
C LEU A 86 5.75 -0.04 18.18
N SER A 87 6.02 -0.91 19.15
CA SER A 87 5.11 -1.17 20.28
C SER A 87 5.00 0.02 21.24
N GLN A 88 6.09 0.74 21.47
CA GLN A 88 6.07 1.99 22.25
C GLN A 88 5.30 3.07 21.50
N ILE A 89 5.53 3.22 20.19
CA ILE A 89 4.77 4.17 19.35
C ILE A 89 3.26 3.87 19.44
N TYR A 90 2.85 2.60 19.36
CA TYR A 90 1.46 2.23 19.53
C TYR A 90 0.90 2.63 20.90
N ARG A 91 1.60 2.31 22.00
CA ARG A 91 1.13 2.64 23.35
C ARG A 91 1.04 4.14 23.59
N ASP A 92 2.00 4.91 23.09
CA ASP A 92 2.15 6.31 23.48
C ASP A 92 1.40 7.26 22.53
N PHE A 93 1.15 6.85 21.29
CA PHE A 93 0.48 7.71 20.28
C PHE A 93 -0.88 7.17 19.82
N VAL A 94 -1.10 5.85 19.77
CA VAL A 94 -2.34 5.26 19.23
C VAL A 94 -3.37 4.99 20.31
N VAL A 95 -2.97 4.39 21.44
CA VAL A 95 -3.87 4.10 22.57
C VAL A 95 -4.57 5.37 23.11
N PRO A 96 -3.87 6.53 23.27
CA PRO A 96 -4.50 7.73 23.79
C PRO A 96 -5.58 8.33 22.87
N MET A 97 -5.65 7.92 21.59
CA MET A 97 -6.68 8.39 20.67
C MET A 97 -8.10 7.91 21.04
N GLY A 98 -8.26 7.03 22.04
CA GLY A 98 -9.56 6.55 22.52
C GLY A 98 -10.31 5.65 21.53
N ARG A 99 -9.74 5.38 20.36
CA ARG A 99 -10.28 4.45 19.35
C ARG A 99 -9.85 3.03 19.69
N LYS A 100 -10.74 2.05 19.52
CA LYS A 100 -10.45 0.62 19.69
C LYS A 100 -9.61 0.07 18.51
N ILE A 101 -8.39 0.56 18.34
CA ILE A 101 -7.42 0.00 17.39
C ILE A 101 -6.54 -0.97 18.17
N SER A 102 -6.54 -2.25 17.80
CA SER A 102 -5.66 -3.24 18.44
C SER A 102 -4.21 -3.11 17.94
N LEU A 103 -3.24 -3.50 18.77
CA LEU A 103 -1.83 -3.54 18.38
C LEU A 103 -1.62 -4.38 17.12
N ARG A 104 -2.33 -5.50 17.00
CA ARG A 104 -2.28 -6.39 15.83
C ARG A 104 -2.73 -5.69 14.55
N ALA A 105 -3.81 -4.90 14.60
CA ALA A 105 -4.28 -4.15 13.45
C ALA A 105 -3.26 -3.07 13.03
N PHE A 106 -2.73 -2.33 13.99
CA PHE A 106 -1.70 -1.32 13.76
C PHE A 106 -0.43 -1.91 13.12
N GLN A 107 0.08 -3.02 13.66
CA GLN A 107 1.24 -3.72 13.11
C GLN A 107 0.96 -4.28 11.70
N LYS A 108 -0.27 -4.77 11.46
CA LYS A 108 -0.68 -5.24 10.13
C LYS A 108 -0.68 -4.10 9.11
N TRP A 109 -1.20 -2.93 9.46
CA TRP A 109 -1.18 -1.75 8.59
C TRP A 109 0.25 -1.27 8.32
N HIS A 110 1.08 -1.18 9.36
CA HIS A 110 2.49 -0.81 9.22
C HIS A 110 3.24 -1.80 8.31
N SER A 111 3.04 -3.11 8.51
CA SER A 111 3.64 -4.15 7.66
C SER A 111 3.20 -4.03 6.20
N ALA A 112 1.90 -3.83 5.95
CA ALA A 112 1.37 -3.62 4.60
C ALA A 112 1.96 -2.35 3.96
N GLY A 113 1.98 -1.23 4.68
CA GLY A 113 2.59 0.03 4.24
C GLY A 113 4.05 -0.12 3.86
N THR A 114 4.81 -0.93 4.61
CA THR A 114 6.22 -1.16 4.32
C THR A 114 6.40 -1.89 2.98
N LYS A 115 5.52 -2.84 2.66
CA LYS A 115 5.53 -3.55 1.36
C LYS A 115 5.14 -2.61 0.22
N PHE A 116 4.09 -1.81 0.40
CA PHE A 116 3.68 -0.85 -0.62
C PHE A 116 4.74 0.24 -0.85
N ALA A 117 5.39 0.71 0.20
CA ALA A 117 6.53 1.63 0.10
C ALA A 117 7.69 1.01 -0.69
N ALA A 118 8.03 -0.26 -0.42
CA ALA A 118 9.09 -0.94 -1.16
C ALA A 118 8.71 -1.14 -2.63
N LEU A 119 7.46 -1.49 -2.95
CA LEU A 119 7.03 -1.64 -4.34
C LEU A 119 6.99 -0.31 -5.10
N ALA A 120 6.53 0.77 -4.45
CA ALA A 120 6.56 2.11 -5.01
C ALA A 120 8.00 2.60 -5.20
N GLY A 121 8.90 2.28 -4.27
CA GLY A 121 10.34 2.54 -4.42
C GLY A 121 10.99 1.65 -5.47
N GLY A 122 10.56 0.41 -5.64
CA GLY A 122 11.01 -0.46 -6.71
C GLY A 122 10.68 0.10 -8.08
N GLY A 123 9.41 0.43 -8.29
CA GLY A 123 8.95 1.09 -9.52
C GLY A 123 8.81 2.60 -9.32
N THR A 124 7.55 3.02 -9.37
CA THR A 124 7.07 4.37 -9.11
C THR A 124 5.76 4.28 -8.30
N VAL A 125 5.24 5.41 -7.80
CA VAL A 125 3.92 5.43 -7.11
C VAL A 125 2.77 4.90 -7.98
N TYR A 126 2.91 4.97 -9.30
CA TYR A 126 1.91 4.47 -10.26
C TYR A 126 1.80 2.94 -10.28
N VAL A 127 2.81 2.22 -9.78
CA VAL A 127 2.68 0.78 -9.54
C VAL A 127 1.57 0.52 -8.51
N LEU A 128 1.33 1.42 -7.56
CA LEU A 128 0.22 1.30 -6.62
C LEU A 128 -1.14 1.48 -7.32
N VAL A 129 -1.22 2.34 -8.35
CA VAL A 129 -2.43 2.48 -9.18
C VAL A 129 -2.71 1.16 -9.92
N LEU A 130 -1.68 0.53 -10.48
CA LEU A 130 -1.83 -0.80 -11.10
C LEU A 130 -2.30 -1.86 -10.10
N ILE A 131 -1.70 -1.88 -8.90
CA ILE A 131 -2.09 -2.81 -7.83
C ILE A 131 -3.56 -2.61 -7.43
N ALA A 132 -4.01 -1.35 -7.32
CA ALA A 132 -5.39 -1.03 -7.01
C ALA A 132 -6.34 -1.44 -8.14
N GLY A 133 -6.02 -1.06 -9.39
CA GLY A 133 -6.81 -1.38 -10.58
C GLY A 133 -6.99 -2.88 -10.81
N LEU A 134 -5.97 -3.67 -10.47
CA LEU A 134 -6.00 -5.14 -10.58
C LEU A 134 -6.54 -5.84 -9.32
N GLY A 135 -6.95 -5.10 -8.28
CA GLY A 135 -7.45 -5.70 -7.04
C GLY A 135 -6.39 -6.47 -6.24
N LEU A 136 -5.09 -6.20 -6.46
CA LEU A 136 -3.97 -6.96 -5.87
C LEU A 136 -3.58 -6.50 -4.46
N ARG A 137 -4.19 -5.43 -3.94
CA ARG A 137 -3.85 -4.85 -2.63
C ARG A 137 -3.85 -5.89 -1.51
N ILE A 138 -4.91 -6.69 -1.40
CA ILE A 138 -5.06 -7.68 -0.32
C ILE A 138 -4.00 -8.77 -0.45
N SER A 139 -3.80 -9.26 -1.68
CA SER A 139 -2.80 -10.29 -1.99
C SER A 139 -1.41 -9.84 -1.54
N ILE A 140 -0.97 -8.65 -1.98
CA ILE A 140 0.33 -8.07 -1.62
C ILE A 140 0.44 -7.79 -0.11
N ALA A 141 -0.60 -7.24 0.52
CA ALA A 141 -0.60 -6.99 1.95
C ALA A 141 -0.45 -8.28 2.77
N SER A 142 -0.99 -9.39 2.28
CA SER A 142 -0.94 -10.70 2.92
C SER A 142 0.35 -11.49 2.67
N MET A 143 1.14 -11.12 1.66
CA MET A 143 2.40 -11.82 1.33
C MET A 143 3.35 -11.84 2.54
N THR A 144 3.88 -13.01 2.85
CA THR A 144 4.91 -13.21 3.87
C THR A 144 6.27 -13.49 3.22
N GLY A 145 7.35 -13.46 4.01
CA GLY A 145 8.69 -13.79 3.53
C GLY A 145 9.27 -12.75 2.55
N GLN A 146 10.03 -13.25 1.56
CA GLN A 146 10.83 -12.41 0.65
C GLN A 146 10.08 -11.89 -0.59
N GLY A 147 8.91 -12.44 -0.90
CA GLY A 147 8.22 -12.17 -2.16
C GLY A 147 7.97 -10.68 -2.48
N PRO A 148 7.50 -9.83 -1.55
CA PRO A 148 7.31 -8.40 -1.82
C PRO A 148 8.63 -7.66 -2.11
N TRP A 149 9.70 -8.07 -1.44
CA TRP A 149 11.02 -7.46 -1.55
C TRP A 149 11.71 -7.86 -2.85
N ASP A 150 11.62 -9.13 -3.23
CA ASP A 150 12.09 -9.65 -4.52
C ASP A 150 11.35 -8.95 -5.67
N LEU A 151 10.03 -8.78 -5.54
CA LEU A 151 9.24 -8.04 -6.52
C LEU A 151 9.66 -6.56 -6.61
N ALA A 152 9.85 -5.90 -5.48
CA ALA A 152 10.34 -4.52 -5.44
C ALA A 152 11.70 -4.39 -6.15
N ASN A 153 12.65 -5.27 -5.86
CA ASN A 153 13.95 -5.28 -6.52
C ASN A 153 13.86 -5.62 -8.02
N THR A 154 12.92 -6.49 -8.42
CA THR A 154 12.69 -6.80 -9.83
C THR A 154 12.10 -5.60 -10.58
N LEU A 155 11.23 -4.82 -9.94
CA LEU A 155 10.73 -3.54 -10.49
C LEU A 155 11.85 -2.49 -10.58
N ARG A 156 12.76 -2.48 -9.61
CA ARG A 156 13.90 -1.56 -9.50
C ARG A 156 14.98 -1.78 -10.54
N CYS A 157 15.19 -3.03 -10.92
CA CYS A 157 16.17 -3.47 -11.90
C CYS A 157 15.55 -4.50 -12.85
N PRO A 158 14.78 -4.04 -13.86
CA PRO A 158 13.98 -4.92 -14.70
C PRO A 158 14.79 -5.66 -15.78
N ASP A 159 16.13 -5.50 -15.84
CA ASP A 159 17.04 -5.98 -16.89
C ASP A 159 16.84 -7.46 -17.26
N LYS A 160 16.39 -8.27 -16.30
CA LYS A 160 16.17 -9.72 -16.47
C LYS A 160 14.69 -10.10 -16.62
N CYS A 161 13.76 -9.16 -16.48
CA CYS A 161 12.33 -9.42 -16.48
C CYS A 161 11.63 -8.78 -17.68
N ARG A 162 11.59 -9.52 -18.80
CA ARG A 162 10.93 -9.09 -20.05
C ARG A 162 9.47 -8.69 -19.86
N MET A 163 8.76 -9.26 -18.88
CA MET A 163 7.37 -8.92 -18.59
C MET A 163 7.23 -7.52 -17.99
N ILE A 164 8.17 -7.11 -17.11
CA ILE A 164 8.16 -5.76 -16.56
C ILE A 164 8.46 -4.76 -17.67
N ILE A 165 9.53 -5.01 -18.45
CA ILE A 165 9.95 -4.14 -19.55
C ILE A 165 8.84 -4.00 -20.61
N GLY A 166 8.29 -5.13 -21.07
CA GLY A 166 7.37 -5.13 -22.21
C GLY A 166 5.91 -4.84 -21.86
N ARG A 167 5.51 -4.89 -20.58
CA ARG A 167 4.09 -4.75 -20.19
C ARG A 167 3.86 -3.79 -19.04
N VAL A 168 4.57 -3.95 -17.93
CA VAL A 168 4.35 -3.13 -16.72
C VAL A 168 4.82 -1.70 -16.94
N ILE A 169 6.02 -1.49 -17.50
CA ILE A 169 6.55 -0.15 -17.79
C ILE A 169 5.63 0.63 -18.74
N PRO A 170 5.23 0.07 -19.91
CA PRO A 170 4.28 0.75 -20.79
C PRO A 170 2.94 1.09 -20.13
N ALA A 171 2.43 0.22 -19.25
CA ALA A 171 1.19 0.46 -18.54
C ALA A 171 1.31 1.60 -17.52
N VAL A 172 2.39 1.62 -16.74
CA VAL A 172 2.72 2.74 -15.83
C VAL A 172 2.81 4.05 -16.61
N HIS A 173 3.49 4.02 -17.76
CA HIS A 173 3.65 5.20 -18.60
C HIS A 173 2.32 5.71 -19.17
N ALA A 174 1.42 4.79 -19.56
CA ALA A 174 0.08 5.16 -19.99
C ALA A 174 -0.73 5.82 -18.86
N ILE A 175 -0.64 5.30 -17.64
CA ILE A 175 -1.28 5.91 -16.46
C ILE A 175 -0.71 7.30 -16.18
N GLN A 176 0.62 7.44 -16.20
CA GLN A 176 1.31 8.71 -15.95
C GLN A 176 0.83 9.83 -16.88
N ARG A 177 0.63 9.53 -18.17
CA ARG A 177 0.15 10.51 -19.14
C ARG A 177 -1.27 11.01 -18.87
N VAL A 178 -2.14 10.17 -18.34
CA VAL A 178 -3.55 10.50 -18.10
C VAL A 178 -3.77 11.06 -16.69
N LEU A 179 -2.90 10.71 -15.75
CA LEU A 179 -3.05 11.01 -14.33
C LEU A 179 -1.74 11.54 -13.73
N PRO A 180 -1.43 12.84 -13.87
CA PRO A 180 -0.26 13.43 -13.22
C PRO A 180 -0.52 13.63 -11.70
N LEU A 181 0.02 12.75 -10.84
CA LEU A 181 -0.14 12.77 -9.36
C LEU A 181 0.99 13.47 -8.59
N THR A 182 0.96 14.76 -8.32
CA THR A 182 2.07 15.38 -7.55
C THR A 182 2.28 14.71 -6.16
N ILE A 183 3.53 14.57 -5.69
CA ILE A 183 3.79 13.98 -4.37
C ILE A 183 3.05 14.78 -3.29
N GLU A 184 2.95 16.10 -3.45
CA GLU A 184 2.22 17.00 -2.56
C GLU A 184 0.73 16.67 -2.45
N SER A 185 0.14 16.10 -3.50
CA SER A 185 -1.27 15.64 -3.47
C SER A 185 -1.45 14.33 -2.71
N LEU A 186 -0.39 13.55 -2.50
CA LEU A 186 -0.43 12.21 -1.91
C LEU A 186 0.10 12.18 -0.48
N PHE A 187 1.05 13.05 -0.14
CA PHE A 187 1.76 13.05 1.13
C PHE A 187 1.62 14.41 1.82
N PRO A 188 1.37 14.45 3.13
CA PRO A 188 1.32 15.71 3.86
C PRO A 188 2.69 16.42 3.85
N THR A 189 2.64 17.76 3.77
CA THR A 189 3.82 18.63 3.56
C THR A 189 4.90 18.49 4.63
N ASN A 190 4.53 18.06 5.84
CA ASN A 190 5.46 17.82 6.94
C ASN A 190 6.46 16.68 6.66
N ILE A 191 6.13 15.73 5.78
CA ILE A 191 7.03 14.64 5.40
C ILE A 191 8.20 15.18 4.54
N PHE A 192 7.95 16.16 3.68
CA PHE A 192 8.99 16.73 2.82
C PHE A 192 10.04 17.51 3.62
N ALA A 193 9.60 18.24 4.65
CA ALA A 193 10.49 18.95 5.55
C ALA A 193 11.46 17.99 6.27
N LEU A 194 10.99 16.80 6.65
CA LEU A 194 11.81 15.78 7.30
C LEU A 194 12.93 15.27 6.38
N HIS A 195 12.61 15.04 5.11
CA HIS A 195 13.54 14.47 4.13
C HIS A 195 14.33 15.54 3.34
N GLN A 196 14.17 16.83 3.70
CA GLN A 196 14.79 17.97 3.01
C GLN A 196 14.57 17.94 1.49
N LEU A 197 13.41 17.42 1.05
CA LEU A 197 13.11 17.31 -0.37
C LEU A 197 12.80 18.71 -0.91
N PRO A 198 13.33 19.08 -2.10
CA PRO A 198 12.96 20.34 -2.72
C PRO A 198 11.44 20.38 -2.95
N LYS A 199 10.80 21.52 -2.69
CA LYS A 199 9.33 21.64 -2.81
C LYS A 199 8.83 21.47 -4.24
N ASP A 200 9.69 21.69 -5.24
CA ASP A 200 9.31 21.72 -6.66
C ASP A 200 9.82 20.52 -7.45
N VAL A 201 9.75 19.34 -6.82
CA VAL A 201 10.23 18.11 -7.46
C VAL A 201 9.15 17.47 -8.32
N GLY A 202 9.33 17.60 -9.63
CA GLY A 202 8.63 16.78 -10.61
C GLY A 202 8.84 15.28 -10.36
N PHE A 203 8.00 14.47 -10.99
CA PHE A 203 7.85 13.03 -10.72
C PHE A 203 9.08 12.15 -10.83
N GLY A 204 10.08 12.54 -11.65
CA GLY A 204 11.38 11.87 -11.67
C GLY A 204 12.06 11.84 -10.28
N SER A 205 11.57 12.64 -9.33
CA SER A 205 12.02 12.64 -7.94
C SER A 205 11.07 11.94 -6.98
N SER A 206 9.83 11.60 -7.37
CA SER A 206 8.96 10.74 -6.53
C SER A 206 9.59 9.38 -6.31
N ASP A 207 10.28 8.89 -7.33
CA ASP A 207 11.12 7.72 -7.30
C ASP A 207 12.24 7.83 -6.26
N ARG A 208 12.76 9.04 -6.04
CA ARG A 208 13.77 9.33 -5.02
C ARG A 208 13.16 9.46 -3.63
N PHE A 209 11.91 9.93 -3.50
CA PHE A 209 11.22 9.99 -2.19
C PHE A 209 11.24 8.64 -1.48
N PHE A 210 10.92 7.57 -2.21
CA PHE A 210 10.90 6.22 -1.64
C PHE A 210 12.28 5.67 -1.30
N ASP A 211 13.36 6.24 -1.84
CA ASP A 211 14.74 5.85 -1.51
C ASP A 211 15.15 6.27 -0.09
N TRP A 212 14.45 7.26 0.48
CA TRP A 212 14.67 7.73 1.84
C TRP A 212 13.95 6.87 2.90
N ILE A 213 13.03 6.00 2.49
CA ILE A 213 12.30 5.15 3.43
C ILE A 213 13.24 4.03 3.89
N VAL A 214 13.52 3.99 5.19
CA VAL A 214 14.43 3.01 5.78
C VAL A 214 13.71 1.70 6.09
N PHE A 215 14.03 0.64 5.34
CA PHE A 215 13.50 -0.69 5.61
C PHE A 215 14.40 -1.44 6.60
N ASN A 216 13.86 -1.93 7.73
CA ASN A 216 14.69 -2.57 8.77
C ASN A 216 15.38 -3.86 8.30
N ASN A 217 14.75 -4.62 7.39
CA ASN A 217 15.19 -5.97 6.98
C ASN A 217 15.42 -6.09 5.48
N PHE A 218 15.46 -4.96 4.76
CA PHE A 218 15.50 -4.95 3.31
C PHE A 218 16.26 -3.71 2.83
N THR A 219 16.86 -3.81 1.65
CA THR A 219 17.45 -2.65 0.98
C THR A 219 17.13 -2.78 -0.50
N LEU A 220 16.59 -1.70 -1.07
CA LEU A 220 16.35 -1.64 -2.50
C LEU A 220 17.70 -1.67 -3.23
N VAL A 221 17.77 -2.46 -4.29
CA VAL A 221 18.93 -2.42 -5.19
C VAL A 221 19.07 -1.03 -5.83
N PRO A 222 20.29 -0.62 -6.22
CA PRO A 222 20.46 0.58 -7.04
C PRO A 222 19.58 0.50 -8.30
N ARG A 223 19.00 1.64 -8.72
CA ARG A 223 18.23 1.68 -9.98
C ARG A 223 19.17 1.37 -11.14
N SER A 224 18.83 0.37 -11.96
CA SER A 224 19.46 0.20 -13.28
C SER A 224 18.80 1.09 -14.33
N PHE A 225 17.59 1.57 -14.05
CA PHE A 225 16.73 2.27 -14.99
C PHE A 225 15.85 3.30 -14.26
N GLU A 226 15.71 4.48 -14.84
CA GLU A 226 14.70 5.46 -14.43
C GLU A 226 13.41 5.20 -15.22
N TRP A 227 12.25 5.24 -14.56
CA TRP A 227 10.94 5.04 -15.21
C TRP A 227 10.51 6.23 -16.09
N ASN A 228 11.49 6.92 -16.69
CA ASN A 228 11.33 8.12 -17.51
C ASN A 228 11.05 7.78 -18.98
N VAL A 229 10.19 8.61 -19.57
CA VAL A 229 9.53 8.47 -20.89
C VAL A 229 10.48 8.29 -22.07
N GLU A 230 11.68 8.87 -22.02
CA GLU A 230 12.57 9.01 -23.18
C GLU A 230 13.42 7.76 -23.46
N SER A 231 13.48 6.83 -22.51
CA SER A 231 14.39 5.70 -22.52
C SER A 231 13.93 4.49 -23.35
N VAL A 232 12.69 4.50 -23.87
CA VAL A 232 12.13 3.39 -24.68
C VAL A 232 12.28 3.63 -26.20
N SER A 233 12.82 4.78 -26.60
CA SER A 233 13.21 5.07 -27.99
C SER A 233 14.63 4.53 -28.26
N GLY A 234 14.78 3.20 -28.26
CA GLY A 234 16.06 2.51 -28.50
C GLY A 234 15.98 1.60 -29.72
N GLU A 235 16.71 2.00 -30.76
CA GLU A 235 16.77 1.47 -32.10
C GLU A 235 17.01 -0.05 -32.18
N ALA A 236 16.29 -0.70 -33.09
CA ALA A 236 16.61 -2.04 -33.56
C ALA A 236 17.85 -1.97 -34.47
N SER A 237 19.04 -1.89 -33.87
CA SER A 237 20.30 -2.13 -34.56
C SER A 237 20.69 -3.59 -34.39
N THR A 238 20.52 -4.36 -35.45
CA THR A 238 21.07 -5.69 -35.63
C THR A 238 22.58 -5.68 -35.42
N SER A 239 23.07 -6.35 -34.37
CA SER A 239 24.44 -6.85 -34.36
C SER A 239 24.47 -8.28 -33.80
N SER A 240 24.96 -9.17 -34.64
CA SER A 240 25.25 -10.57 -34.39
C SER A 240 26.53 -10.69 -33.56
N GLY A 241 26.46 -11.35 -32.41
CA GLY A 241 27.63 -11.67 -31.58
C GLY A 241 27.27 -12.68 -30.51
N SER A 242 27.40 -13.96 -30.86
CA SER A 242 27.20 -15.10 -29.97
C SER A 242 28.29 -15.19 -28.90
N THR A 243 27.90 -15.18 -27.62
CA THR A 243 28.58 -16.00 -26.60
C THR A 243 27.61 -16.43 -25.52
N THR A 244 27.61 -17.73 -25.28
CA THR A 244 26.63 -18.52 -24.55
C THR A 244 26.90 -18.44 -23.04
N SER A 245 26.02 -17.78 -22.29
CA SER A 245 25.77 -18.10 -20.89
C SER A 245 24.26 -18.09 -20.70
N ALA A 246 23.66 -19.26 -20.53
CA ALA A 246 22.21 -19.42 -20.45
C ALA A 246 21.63 -18.56 -19.31
N PRO A 247 20.76 -17.57 -19.59
CA PRO A 247 20.06 -16.85 -18.54
C PRO A 247 19.00 -17.77 -17.93
N LEU A 248 18.93 -17.79 -16.59
CA LEU A 248 17.86 -18.45 -15.86
C LEU A 248 16.49 -17.92 -16.33
N PRO A 249 15.53 -18.78 -16.72
CA PRO A 249 14.24 -18.33 -17.21
C PRO A 249 13.40 -17.70 -16.08
N CYS A 250 12.69 -16.61 -16.38
CA CYS A 250 11.74 -15.95 -15.47
C CYS A 250 10.67 -16.89 -14.91
N SER A 251 10.42 -18.05 -15.52
CA SER A 251 9.50 -19.07 -15.01
C SER A 251 9.94 -19.68 -13.67
N LEU A 252 11.25 -19.67 -13.36
CA LEU A 252 11.75 -20.19 -12.07
C LEU A 252 11.50 -19.23 -10.90
N LEU A 253 11.28 -17.94 -11.16
CA LEU A 253 10.85 -16.97 -10.15
C LEU A 253 9.37 -17.20 -9.79
N THR A 254 8.53 -17.57 -10.75
CA THR A 254 7.15 -17.98 -10.47
C THR A 254 7.07 -19.33 -9.77
N ASP A 255 7.90 -20.31 -10.14
CA ASP A 255 7.90 -21.65 -9.51
C ASP A 255 8.45 -21.60 -8.07
N ARG A 256 9.55 -20.88 -7.80
CA ARG A 256 10.05 -20.70 -6.42
C ARG A 256 9.11 -19.87 -5.53
N MET A 257 8.27 -19.02 -6.11
CA MET A 257 7.23 -18.29 -5.38
C MET A 257 5.98 -19.13 -5.14
N LEU A 258 5.61 -20.04 -6.06
CA LEU A 258 4.49 -20.97 -5.89
C LEU A 258 4.83 -22.12 -4.93
N GLU A 259 6.04 -22.68 -5.00
CA GLU A 259 6.47 -23.84 -4.21
C GLU A 259 6.65 -23.51 -2.71
N ARG A 260 6.74 -22.22 -2.36
CA ARG A 260 6.79 -21.71 -0.97
C ARG A 260 5.43 -21.31 -0.38
N LEU A 261 4.34 -21.52 -1.12
CA LEU A 261 2.97 -21.28 -0.65
C LEU A 261 2.26 -22.55 -0.15
N ALA A 262 2.95 -23.69 -0.09
CA ALA A 262 2.44 -24.87 0.61
C ALA A 262 2.52 -24.64 2.14
N PRO A 263 1.43 -24.79 2.91
CA PRO A 263 1.49 -24.70 4.36
C PRO A 263 2.34 -25.86 4.91
N GLN A 264 3.50 -25.54 5.46
CA GLN A 264 4.19 -26.44 6.38
C GLN A 264 3.34 -26.48 7.66
N ALA A 265 2.65 -27.59 7.89
CA ALA A 265 2.03 -27.89 9.15
C ALA A 265 3.15 -28.14 10.17
N GLU A 266 3.53 -27.10 10.92
CA GLU A 266 4.28 -27.29 12.15
C GLU A 266 3.28 -27.52 13.29
N ASP A 267 3.23 -28.77 13.75
CA ASP A 267 2.63 -29.16 15.02
C ASP A 267 3.34 -28.42 16.15
N VAL A 268 2.67 -27.43 16.72
CA VAL A 268 3.05 -26.84 18.01
C VAL A 268 2.11 -27.39 19.07
N GLN A 269 2.59 -28.42 19.78
CA GLN A 269 2.06 -28.78 21.09
C GLN A 269 2.26 -27.59 22.04
N MET A 270 1.17 -26.92 22.44
CA MET A 270 1.18 -26.08 23.63
C MET A 270 0.66 -26.91 24.80
N GLU A 271 1.59 -27.34 25.64
CA GLU A 271 1.31 -27.73 27.03
C GLU A 271 0.75 -26.52 27.81
N GLY A 272 -0.18 -26.84 28.70
CA GLY A 272 -0.94 -25.90 29.49
C GLY A 272 -0.27 -25.44 30.79
N ASP A 273 -1.10 -24.76 31.59
CA ASP A 273 -0.90 -24.26 32.96
C ASP A 273 -0.16 -22.92 33.11
N ALA A 274 -0.85 -21.84 33.49
CA ALA A 274 -1.36 -21.62 34.86
C ALA A 274 -1.90 -20.19 35.09
N CYS A 275 -2.97 -20.12 35.89
CA CYS A 275 -3.34 -19.10 36.89
C CYS A 275 -3.61 -17.63 36.48
N TYR A 276 -4.90 -17.30 36.41
CA TYR A 276 -5.44 -15.97 36.75
C TYR A 276 -6.09 -16.01 38.15
N PRO A 277 -5.93 -14.98 39.01
CA PRO A 277 -6.67 -14.90 40.27
C PRO A 277 -8.07 -14.27 40.07
N PRO A 278 -9.05 -14.58 40.94
CA PRO A 278 -10.43 -14.12 40.80
C PRO A 278 -10.66 -12.69 41.32
N ALA A 279 -11.66 -12.04 40.73
CA ALA A 279 -12.12 -10.70 41.03
C ALA A 279 -12.69 -10.57 42.45
N SER A 280 -12.30 -9.50 43.14
CA SER A 280 -12.83 -9.12 44.46
C SER A 280 -14.22 -8.48 44.35
N VAL A 281 -15.14 -9.02 45.14
CA VAL A 281 -16.51 -8.60 45.37
C VAL A 281 -16.55 -7.28 46.17
N ILE A 282 -17.36 -6.33 45.71
CA ILE A 282 -17.70 -5.10 46.45
C ILE A 282 -18.93 -5.40 47.32
N PRO A 283 -18.92 -5.14 48.65
CA PRO A 283 -20.11 -5.30 49.47
C PRO A 283 -21.00 -4.05 49.41
N HIS A 284 -22.27 -4.27 49.09
CA HIS A 284 -23.38 -3.36 49.38
C HIS A 284 -23.69 -3.36 50.88
N THR A 285 -23.66 -2.19 51.52
CA THR A 285 -24.34 -1.95 52.80
C THR A 285 -25.54 -1.03 52.55
N LEU A 286 -26.70 -1.51 52.97
CA LEU A 286 -28.02 -0.87 52.97
C LEU A 286 -28.36 -0.43 54.40
N LEU A 287 -29.23 0.60 54.47
CA LEU A 287 -30.16 0.95 55.57
C LEU A 287 -29.51 1.62 56.81
N GLU A 288 -30.06 2.65 57.46
CA GLU A 288 -31.47 2.98 57.72
C GLU A 288 -31.78 4.50 57.79
N ASP A 289 -33.09 4.75 57.72
CA ASP A 289 -33.88 5.97 57.87
C ASP A 289 -33.65 6.83 59.13
N SER A 290 -33.94 8.14 59.02
CA SER A 290 -34.85 8.81 59.96
C SER A 290 -35.32 10.18 59.49
N GLN A 291 -36.57 10.46 59.88
CA GLN A 291 -37.52 11.42 59.34
C GLN A 291 -37.36 12.88 59.83
N ALA A 292 -37.92 13.77 59.00
CA ALA A 292 -38.80 14.92 59.30
C ALA A 292 -38.35 16.04 60.27
N VAL A 293 -38.58 17.30 59.86
CA VAL A 293 -39.63 18.21 60.40
C VAL A 293 -39.58 19.56 59.65
N ALA A 294 -40.76 20.21 59.59
CA ALA A 294 -41.21 21.47 58.97
C ALA A 294 -40.34 22.72 59.29
N SER A 295 -40.56 23.94 58.78
CA SER A 295 -41.77 24.70 58.39
C SER A 295 -41.35 26.06 57.79
N ASP A 296 -42.31 26.71 57.12
CA ASP A 296 -42.32 28.09 56.64
C ASP A 296 -41.63 29.16 57.52
N HIS A 297 -40.92 30.09 56.87
CA HIS A 297 -41.15 31.55 56.97
C HIS A 297 -40.48 32.30 55.81
#